data_AF-A0A943JYY1-F1
#
_entry.id   AF-A0A943JYY1-F1
#
_cell.length_a   1.000
_cell.length_b   1.000
_cell.length_c   1.000
_cell.angle_alpha   90.00
_cell.angle_beta   90.00
_cell.angle_gamma   90.00
#
_symmetry.space_group_name_H-M   'P 1'
#
loop_
_entity.id
_entity.type
_entity.pdbx_description
1 polymer ?
#
loop_
_entity_poly.entity_id
_entity_poly.type
_entity_poly.pdbx_seq_one_letter_code
_entity_poly.pdbx_strand_id
1 'polypeptide(L)'
;MVIIKKNELIICSSKFEITDLEEIKIMPLGEVKTTKGNFYVDEQSVNEMKEHFKKRGLDIVVDYEHQSLSDKKALAGGWIKDFYIKDNCVVAKVEFTEIAKQEIENKQYKYLSPTIFLKNNKPIRLHSVALTNTPAIDNMYPLFLSEDLKNELEEGDEKMEIKKILEILGLDENATEEDVLNKIEELKVTKKDEEDLSDEMQLSSNKEVIEILGLKESATNEEINIALLNLKNNTVSKTEFLALKEEMAKKEIDVILDNALKDGKIVPAQRYSFMKLALSDRTAFDEILKNQKRNSPLGISYSDNLTEEGKKELEDIGIKACKDFGLTEEDYKKYYRKEE
;
A
#
# COMPACT_ATOMS: atom_id res chain seq x y z
N MET A 1 -26.34 6.35 70.07
CA MET A 1 -27.59 5.66 70.45
C MET A 1 -28.71 6.43 69.75
N VAL A 2 -29.28 6.01 68.62
CA VAL A 2 -29.73 4.69 68.17
C VAL A 2 -29.12 4.33 66.82
N ILE A 3 -28.81 3.04 66.66
CA ILE A 3 -28.36 2.35 65.45
C ILE A 3 -29.62 1.93 64.67
N ILE A 4 -29.60 2.03 63.33
CA ILE A 4 -29.97 0.96 62.37
C ILE A 4 -29.62 1.40 60.94
N LYS A 5 -28.81 0.56 60.29
CA LYS A 5 -28.36 0.58 58.89
C LYS A 5 -29.51 0.35 57.90
N LYS A 6 -29.40 0.89 56.69
CA LYS A 6 -29.76 0.14 55.47
C LYS A 6 -28.94 0.61 54.27
N ASN A 7 -28.24 -0.34 53.68
CA ASN A 7 -27.46 -0.23 52.44
C ASN A 7 -28.33 0.36 51.31
N GLU A 8 -27.90 1.47 50.72
CA GLU A 8 -28.20 1.75 49.32
C GLU A 8 -27.20 0.95 48.48
N LEU A 9 -27.59 -0.29 48.19
CA LEU A 9 -26.98 -1.05 47.10
C LEU A 9 -27.42 -0.37 45.81
N ILE A 10 -26.57 0.44 45.20
CA ILE A 10 -26.75 0.85 43.81
C ILE A 10 -26.46 -0.39 42.97
N ILE A 11 -27.50 -1.18 42.69
CA ILE A 11 -27.43 -2.25 41.71
C ILE A 11 -27.48 -1.58 40.34
N CYS A 12 -26.31 -1.31 39.76
CA CYS A 12 -26.20 -1.19 38.32
C CYS A 12 -26.65 -2.53 37.74
N SER A 13 -27.85 -2.59 37.18
CA SER A 13 -28.33 -3.77 36.45
C SER A 13 -27.59 -3.88 35.12
N SER A 14 -26.31 -4.21 35.15
CA SER A 14 -25.65 -4.76 33.97
C SER A 14 -26.05 -6.22 33.90
N LYS A 15 -26.79 -6.60 32.87
CA LYS A 15 -26.86 -8.00 32.43
C LYS A 15 -25.42 -8.49 32.33
N PHE A 16 -25.00 -9.40 33.22
CA PHE A 16 -23.76 -10.12 33.04
C PHE A 16 -24.08 -11.22 32.04
N GLU A 17 -23.93 -10.90 30.76
CA GLU A 17 -23.83 -11.94 29.74
C GLU A 17 -22.50 -12.65 30.01
N ILE A 18 -22.56 -13.98 30.08
CA ILE A 18 -21.36 -14.81 30.05
C ILE A 18 -20.82 -14.63 28.63
N THR A 19 -19.83 -13.77 28.49
CA THR A 19 -19.14 -13.53 27.23
C THR A 19 -18.15 -14.68 27.02
N ASP A 20 -18.30 -15.39 25.91
CA ASP A 20 -17.32 -16.37 25.48
C ASP A 20 -15.99 -15.66 25.23
N LEU A 21 -14.97 -16.04 26.00
CA LEU A 21 -13.61 -15.55 25.84
C LEU A 21 -12.89 -16.42 24.82
N GLU A 22 -12.46 -15.80 23.73
CA GLU A 22 -11.72 -16.48 22.67
C GLU A 22 -10.22 -16.46 22.99
N GLU A 23 -9.57 -17.62 22.85
CA GLU A 23 -8.12 -17.77 23.02
C GLU A 23 -7.40 -17.52 21.69
N ILE A 24 -6.65 -16.43 21.61
CA ILE A 24 -6.03 -15.98 20.35
C ILE A 24 -4.54 -15.72 20.53
N LYS A 25 -3.73 -16.23 19.60
CA LYS A 25 -2.28 -15.98 19.54
C LYS A 25 -2.03 -14.52 19.16
N ILE A 26 -1.32 -13.79 20.02
CA ILE A 26 -1.02 -12.35 19.83
C ILE A 26 0.46 -12.06 19.52
N MET A 27 1.39 -12.95 19.87
CA MET A 27 2.79 -12.89 19.43
C MET A 27 3.48 -14.25 19.65
N PRO A 28 4.48 -14.63 18.84
CA PRO A 28 5.29 -15.83 19.08
C PRO A 28 6.29 -15.63 20.23
N LEU A 29 6.76 -16.74 20.83
CA LEU A 29 7.96 -16.73 21.68
C LEU A 29 9.22 -16.79 20.82
N GLY A 30 10.34 -16.36 21.40
CA GLY A 30 11.65 -16.30 20.74
C GLY A 30 11.90 -14.98 20.03
N GLU A 31 12.69 -15.01 18.95
CA GLU A 31 12.98 -13.82 18.16
C GLU A 31 11.76 -13.45 17.29
N VAL A 32 11.27 -12.22 17.47
CA VAL A 32 10.13 -11.67 16.74
C VAL A 32 10.63 -10.60 15.80
N LYS A 33 10.44 -10.84 14.50
CA LYS A 33 10.76 -9.89 13.43
C LYS A 33 9.58 -8.99 13.16
N THR A 34 9.84 -7.68 13.10
CA THR A 34 8.80 -6.70 12.80
C THR A 34 9.31 -5.58 11.91
N THR A 35 8.38 -4.92 11.23
CA THR A 35 8.66 -3.69 10.46
C THR A 35 9.13 -2.51 11.32
N LYS A 36 8.99 -2.59 12.66
CA LYS A 36 9.36 -1.54 13.62
C LYS A 36 10.60 -1.89 14.45
N GLY A 37 11.27 -2.99 14.13
CA GLY A 37 12.44 -3.49 14.85
C GLY A 37 12.19 -4.80 15.58
N ASN A 38 13.24 -5.61 15.67
CA ASN A 38 13.14 -6.95 16.24
C ASN A 38 13.20 -6.90 17.77
N PHE A 39 12.54 -7.85 18.41
CA PHE A 39 12.59 -8.06 19.85
C PHE A 39 12.57 -9.54 20.19
N TYR A 40 12.89 -9.88 21.44
CA TYR A 40 12.91 -11.25 21.91
C TYR A 40 11.86 -11.44 23.01
N VAL A 41 11.04 -12.47 22.88
CA VAL A 41 9.98 -12.82 23.84
C VAL A 41 10.35 -14.12 24.55
N ASP A 42 10.50 -14.04 25.86
CA ASP A 42 10.69 -15.20 26.74
C ASP A 42 9.67 -15.21 27.88
N GLU A 43 9.74 -16.24 28.73
CA GLU A 43 8.87 -16.36 29.90
C GLU A 43 8.96 -15.17 30.84
N GLN A 44 10.16 -14.62 31.03
CA GLN A 44 10.37 -13.43 31.87
C GLN A 44 9.61 -12.22 31.30
N SER A 45 9.70 -12.00 29.98
CA SER A 45 8.98 -10.93 29.28
C SER A 45 7.47 -11.03 29.49
N VAL A 46 6.90 -12.23 29.36
CA VAL A 46 5.48 -12.46 29.57
C VAL A 46 5.08 -12.26 31.03
N ASN A 47 5.92 -12.68 31.97
CA ASN A 47 5.69 -12.46 33.40
C ASN A 47 5.73 -10.96 33.76
N GLU A 48 6.68 -10.18 33.25
CA GLU A 48 6.74 -8.73 33.46
C GLU A 48 5.51 -8.02 32.88
N MET A 49 5.08 -8.40 31.66
CA MET A 49 3.84 -7.91 31.07
C MET A 49 2.61 -8.25 31.94
N LYS A 50 2.54 -9.47 32.47
CA LYS A 50 1.46 -9.91 33.37
C LYS A 50 1.43 -9.13 34.67
N GLU A 51 2.58 -8.88 35.28
CA GLU A 51 2.66 -8.10 36.50
C GLU A 51 2.17 -6.67 36.27
N HIS A 52 2.58 -6.05 35.16
CA HIS A 52 2.09 -4.73 34.78
C HIS A 52 0.57 -4.73 34.56
N PHE A 53 0.05 -5.73 33.84
CA PHE A 53 -1.38 -5.91 33.60
C PHE A 53 -2.17 -6.02 34.92
N LYS A 54 -1.76 -6.94 35.81
CA LYS A 54 -2.39 -7.13 37.13
C LYS A 54 -2.29 -5.89 38.02
N LYS A 55 -1.16 -5.18 37.99
CA LYS A 55 -0.97 -3.94 38.76
C LYS A 55 -1.91 -2.82 38.31
N ARG A 56 -2.21 -2.75 37.01
CA ARG A 56 -3.18 -1.79 36.48
C ARG A 56 -4.61 -2.19 36.83
N GLY A 57 -4.92 -3.49 36.82
CA GLY A 57 -6.28 -3.99 37.08
C GLY A 57 -7.31 -3.50 36.06
N LEU A 58 -6.86 -3.17 34.85
CA LEU A 58 -7.67 -2.70 33.75
C LEU A 58 -7.47 -3.64 32.56
N ASP A 59 -8.57 -4.02 31.93
CA ASP A 59 -8.54 -4.79 30.69
C ASP A 59 -7.77 -4.04 29.60
N ILE A 60 -7.11 -4.77 28.72
CA ILE A 60 -6.36 -4.18 27.61
C ILE A 60 -7.29 -4.10 26.40
N VAL A 61 -7.38 -2.91 25.81
CA VAL A 61 -8.27 -2.67 24.66
C VAL A 61 -7.76 -3.41 23.42
N VAL A 62 -8.69 -4.06 22.73
CA VAL A 62 -8.53 -4.42 21.32
C VAL A 62 -9.14 -3.30 20.49
N ASP A 63 -8.32 -2.55 19.76
CA ASP A 63 -8.76 -1.41 18.94
C ASP A 63 -8.68 -1.71 17.45
N TYR A 64 -9.08 -0.75 16.61
CA TYR A 64 -8.95 -0.86 15.16
C TYR A 64 -7.75 -0.06 14.68
N GLU A 65 -6.88 -0.66 13.87
CA GLU A 65 -5.77 0.03 13.20
C GLU A 65 -4.92 0.94 14.13
N HIS A 66 -4.69 0.49 15.37
CA HIS A 66 -3.95 1.21 16.41
C HIS A 66 -4.52 2.60 16.78
N GLN A 67 -5.83 2.81 16.60
CA GLN A 67 -6.49 4.09 16.87
C GLN A 67 -6.30 4.61 18.31
N SER A 68 -6.10 3.74 19.31
CA SER A 68 -5.87 4.16 20.71
C SER A 68 -4.53 4.86 20.93
N LEU A 69 -3.64 4.85 19.92
CA LEU A 69 -2.39 5.61 19.92
C LEU A 69 -2.54 6.97 19.22
N SER A 70 -3.72 7.27 18.67
CA SER A 70 -4.00 8.49 17.93
C SER A 70 -4.94 9.42 18.69
N ASP A 71 -4.98 10.69 18.32
CA ASP A 71 -5.93 11.67 18.88
C ASP A 71 -7.35 11.54 18.28
N LYS A 72 -7.61 10.51 17.47
CA LYS A 72 -8.92 10.26 16.86
C LYS A 72 -9.78 9.41 17.79
N LYS A 73 -11.08 9.39 17.52
CA LYS A 73 -12.01 8.48 18.20
C LYS A 73 -11.57 7.03 17.94
N ALA A 74 -11.19 6.33 19.01
CA ALA A 74 -10.87 4.91 18.99
C ALA A 74 -12.09 4.10 19.44
N LEU A 75 -12.60 3.24 18.55
CA LEU A 75 -13.61 2.25 18.91
C LEU A 75 -12.92 1.00 19.46
N ALA A 76 -13.51 0.39 20.50
CA ALA A 76 -13.04 -0.90 21.00
C ALA A 76 -13.70 -2.02 20.18
N GLY A 77 -12.87 -2.84 19.54
CA GLY A 77 -13.30 -4.11 18.96
C GLY A 77 -13.41 -5.21 20.02
N GLY A 78 -12.77 -5.06 21.17
CA GLY A 78 -12.84 -6.01 22.28
C GLY A 78 -11.94 -5.66 23.46
N TRP A 79 -11.83 -6.61 24.38
CA TRP A 79 -11.06 -6.46 25.62
C TRP A 79 -10.31 -7.74 25.99
N ILE A 80 -9.01 -7.64 26.18
CA ILE A 80 -8.17 -8.72 26.70
C ILE A 80 -8.32 -8.78 28.21
N LYS A 81 -8.78 -9.92 28.72
CA LYS A 81 -9.02 -10.19 30.14
C LYS A 81 -7.85 -10.90 30.84
N ASP A 82 -7.07 -11.65 30.08
CA ASP A 82 -5.84 -12.31 30.53
C ASP A 82 -5.02 -12.72 29.29
N PHE A 83 -3.76 -13.11 29.49
CA PHE A 83 -2.93 -13.73 28.45
C PHE A 83 -1.94 -14.69 29.09
N TYR A 84 -1.35 -15.65 28.38
CA TYR A 84 -0.37 -16.59 28.93
C TYR A 84 0.39 -17.27 27.79
N ILE A 85 1.39 -18.10 28.14
CA ILE A 85 2.17 -18.85 27.17
C ILE A 85 1.45 -20.19 26.90
N LYS A 86 1.22 -20.49 25.63
CA LYS A 86 0.69 -21.77 25.14
C LYS A 86 1.19 -21.99 23.71
N ASP A 87 1.63 -23.20 23.41
CA ASP A 87 2.12 -23.62 22.09
C ASP A 87 3.20 -22.69 21.50
N ASN A 88 4.21 -22.36 22.34
CA ASN A 88 5.30 -21.43 22.00
C ASN A 88 4.81 -20.04 21.51
N CYS A 89 3.62 -19.62 21.93
CA CYS A 89 3.02 -18.33 21.63
C CYS A 89 2.50 -17.66 22.91
N VAL A 90 2.39 -16.34 22.89
CA VAL A 90 1.56 -15.61 23.85
C VAL A 90 0.13 -15.63 23.33
N VAL A 91 -0.76 -16.25 24.09
CA VAL A 91 -2.20 -16.38 23.82
C VAL A 91 -2.97 -15.44 24.74
N ALA A 92 -3.84 -14.61 24.20
CA ALA A 92 -4.73 -13.72 24.93
C ALA A 92 -6.15 -14.29 24.99
N LYS A 93 -6.82 -14.09 26.13
CA LYS A 93 -8.25 -14.31 26.31
C LYS A 93 -8.98 -13.02 25.99
N VAL A 94 -9.68 -13.00 24.86
CA VAL A 94 -10.31 -11.80 24.30
C VAL A 94 -11.82 -11.91 24.39
N GLU A 95 -12.43 -10.86 24.92
CA GLU A 95 -13.87 -10.60 24.83
C GLU A 95 -14.09 -9.65 23.65
N PHE A 96 -14.44 -10.17 22.48
CA PHE A 96 -14.79 -9.32 21.35
C PHE A 96 -16.20 -8.72 21.49
N THR A 97 -16.35 -7.51 20.97
CA THR A 97 -17.66 -6.94 20.69
C THR A 97 -18.34 -7.70 19.56
N GLU A 98 -19.67 -7.70 19.55
CA GLU A 98 -20.45 -8.34 18.50
C GLU A 98 -20.10 -7.83 17.09
N ILE A 99 -19.83 -6.53 16.96
CA ILE A 99 -19.41 -5.91 15.70
C ILE A 99 -18.06 -6.48 15.25
N ALA A 100 -17.07 -6.55 16.14
CA ALA A 100 -15.76 -7.10 15.79
C ALA A 100 -15.85 -8.58 15.40
N LYS A 101 -16.66 -9.39 16.10
CA LYS A 101 -16.90 -10.79 15.73
C LYS A 101 -17.42 -10.89 14.29
N GLN A 102 -18.44 -10.11 13.97
CA GLN A 102 -19.00 -10.08 12.62
C GLN A 102 -17.99 -9.59 11.57
N GLU A 103 -17.16 -8.60 11.89
CA GLU A 103 -16.12 -8.10 10.97
C GLU A 103 -15.01 -9.14 10.72
N ILE A 104 -14.63 -9.90 11.75
CA ILE A 104 -13.68 -11.01 11.65
C ILE A 104 -14.27 -12.16 10.81
N GLU A 105 -15.52 -12.55 11.09
CA GLU A 105 -16.24 -13.58 10.32
C GLU A 105 -16.40 -13.18 8.84
N ASN A 106 -16.72 -11.91 8.59
CA ASN A 106 -16.80 -11.34 7.25
C ASN A 106 -15.42 -11.06 6.61
N LYS A 107 -14.32 -11.42 7.28
CA LYS A 107 -12.94 -11.27 6.80
C LYS A 107 -12.55 -9.81 6.50
N GLN A 108 -13.19 -8.84 7.17
CA GLN A 108 -12.83 -7.42 7.06
C GLN A 108 -11.51 -7.14 7.79
N TYR A 109 -11.25 -7.88 8.87
CA TYR A 109 -9.99 -7.87 9.60
C TYR A 109 -9.44 -9.28 9.74
N LYS A 110 -8.14 -9.44 9.49
CA LYS A 110 -7.49 -10.75 9.46
C LYS A 110 -6.50 -11.00 10.58
N TYR A 111 -5.87 -9.97 11.15
CA TYR A 111 -4.76 -10.13 12.08
C TYR A 111 -4.93 -9.29 13.35
N LEU A 112 -4.20 -9.70 14.40
CA LEU A 112 -3.95 -8.88 15.58
C LEU A 112 -2.52 -8.35 15.57
N SER A 113 -2.35 -7.07 15.94
CA SER A 113 -1.06 -6.39 16.02
C SER A 113 -0.85 -5.82 17.42
N PRO A 114 -0.04 -6.46 18.28
CA PRO A 114 0.19 -5.98 19.64
C PRO A 114 1.05 -4.71 19.65
N THR A 115 0.66 -3.74 20.48
CA THR A 115 1.50 -2.59 20.83
C THR A 115 2.17 -2.86 22.16
N ILE A 116 3.49 -2.94 22.16
CA ILE A 116 4.29 -3.29 23.33
C ILE A 116 5.31 -2.20 23.65
N PHE A 117 5.67 -2.10 24.93
CA PHE A 117 6.84 -1.34 25.36
C PHE A 117 8.00 -2.30 25.59
N LEU A 118 9.15 -1.93 25.05
CA LEU A 118 10.38 -2.71 25.14
C LEU A 118 11.34 -2.12 26.17
N LYS A 119 12.09 -2.99 26.85
CA LYS A 119 13.30 -2.65 27.60
C LYS A 119 14.35 -3.69 27.27
N ASN A 120 15.53 -3.25 26.81
CA ASN A 120 16.60 -4.14 26.36
C ASN A 120 16.11 -5.17 25.31
N ASN A 121 15.33 -4.72 24.31
CA ASN A 121 14.70 -5.55 23.28
C ASN A 121 13.79 -6.68 23.79
N LYS A 122 13.28 -6.57 25.02
CA LYS A 122 12.29 -7.50 25.58
C LYS A 122 10.99 -6.76 25.90
N PRO A 123 9.82 -7.33 25.60
CA PRO A 123 8.53 -6.76 26.01
C PRO A 123 8.40 -6.74 27.53
N ILE A 124 8.05 -5.58 28.08
CA ILE A 124 7.79 -5.41 29.52
C ILE A 124 6.36 -4.97 29.82
N ARG A 125 5.64 -4.52 28.78
CA ARG A 125 4.23 -4.10 28.90
C ARG A 125 3.52 -4.27 27.58
N LEU A 126 2.33 -4.88 27.63
CA LEU A 126 1.33 -4.84 26.56
C LEU A 126 0.42 -3.62 26.77
N HIS A 127 0.32 -2.75 25.76
CA HIS A 127 -0.46 -1.52 25.82
C HIS A 127 -1.89 -1.70 25.30
N SER A 128 -1.99 -2.21 24.07
CA SER A 128 -3.21 -2.45 23.30
C SER A 128 -2.90 -3.49 22.23
N VAL A 129 -3.93 -4.06 21.62
CA VAL A 129 -3.79 -4.95 20.46
C VAL A 129 -4.73 -4.46 19.37
N ALA A 130 -4.26 -4.28 18.14
CA ALA A 130 -5.09 -3.77 17.06
C ALA A 130 -5.64 -4.90 16.18
N LEU A 131 -6.93 -4.87 15.86
CA LEU A 131 -7.51 -5.51 14.69
C LEU A 131 -7.04 -4.76 13.44
N THR A 132 -6.29 -5.45 12.58
CA THR A 132 -5.67 -4.85 11.39
C THR A 132 -5.47 -5.88 10.28
N ASN A 133 -5.30 -5.39 9.06
CA ASN A 133 -4.88 -6.19 7.91
C ASN A 133 -3.37 -6.10 7.62
N THR A 134 -2.65 -5.21 8.31
CA THR A 134 -1.22 -4.98 8.13
C THR A 134 -0.50 -4.99 9.50
N PRO A 135 -0.39 -6.17 10.15
CA PRO A 135 0.30 -6.25 11.43
C PRO A 135 1.79 -5.91 11.29
N ALA A 136 2.40 -5.42 12.38
CA ALA A 136 3.82 -5.10 12.36
C ALA A 136 4.72 -6.35 12.42
N ILE A 137 4.25 -7.41 13.08
CA ILE A 137 4.95 -8.70 13.20
C ILE A 137 4.82 -9.46 11.88
N ASP A 138 5.96 -9.93 11.35
CA ASP A 138 5.99 -10.76 10.15
C ASP A 138 5.38 -12.15 10.42
N ASN A 139 4.68 -12.71 9.43
CA ASN A 139 4.04 -14.03 9.51
C ASN A 139 3.07 -14.21 10.69
N MET A 140 2.33 -13.15 11.01
CA MET A 140 1.34 -13.16 12.10
C MET A 140 0.18 -14.14 11.85
N TYR A 141 -0.36 -14.72 12.94
CA TYR A 141 -1.46 -15.67 12.90
C TYR A 141 -2.77 -15.02 12.41
N PRO A 142 -3.47 -15.60 11.42
CA PRO A 142 -4.80 -15.13 11.04
C PRO A 142 -5.84 -15.46 12.11
N LEU A 143 -6.82 -14.58 12.30
CA LEU A 143 -7.90 -14.71 13.29
C LEU A 143 -8.89 -15.82 12.95
N PHE A 144 -9.18 -15.98 11.66
CA PHE A 144 -9.89 -17.14 11.15
C PHE A 144 -8.85 -18.18 10.71
N LEU A 145 -8.78 -19.31 11.41
CA LEU A 145 -8.29 -20.53 10.79
C LEU A 145 -9.42 -21.05 9.91
N SER A 146 -9.18 -21.29 8.61
CA SER A 146 -10.10 -22.14 7.85
C SER A 146 -10.16 -23.49 8.55
N GLU A 147 -11.36 -24.08 8.67
CA GLU A 147 -11.52 -25.46 9.16
C GLU A 147 -10.65 -26.43 8.35
N ASP A 148 -10.38 -26.13 7.09
CA ASP A 148 -9.45 -26.85 6.22
C ASP A 148 -8.03 -26.98 6.81
N LEU A 149 -7.53 -25.94 7.49
CA LEU A 149 -6.20 -25.94 8.14
C LEU A 149 -6.22 -26.57 9.53
N LYS A 150 -7.37 -26.59 10.23
CA LYS A 150 -7.49 -27.31 11.51
C LYS A 150 -7.47 -28.83 11.30
N ASN A 151 -8.14 -29.30 10.25
CA ASN A 151 -8.13 -30.72 9.90
C ASN A 151 -6.76 -31.18 9.36
N GLU A 152 -6.03 -30.33 8.63
CA GLU A 152 -4.65 -30.64 8.23
C GLU A 152 -3.67 -30.66 9.40
N LEU A 153 -3.86 -29.86 10.46
CA LEU A 153 -2.95 -29.85 11.61
C LEU A 153 -3.26 -30.91 12.67
N GLU A 154 -4.50 -31.42 12.73
CA GLU A 154 -4.91 -32.43 13.72
C GLU A 154 -4.88 -33.88 13.18
N GLU A 155 -4.84 -34.11 11.85
CA GLU A 155 -4.90 -35.47 11.28
C GLU A 155 -3.83 -35.89 10.24
N GLY A 156 -2.76 -35.14 9.95
CA GLY A 156 -1.62 -35.67 9.17
C GLY A 156 -0.52 -34.63 8.93
N ASP A 157 0.78 -34.89 8.88
CA ASP A 157 1.53 -36.10 8.59
C ASP A 157 3.02 -35.75 8.87
N GLU A 158 3.56 -36.09 10.06
CA GLU A 158 5.02 -36.01 10.28
C GLU A 158 5.78 -36.86 9.23
N LYS A 159 5.12 -37.88 8.67
CA LYS A 159 5.67 -38.73 7.60
C LYS A 159 5.67 -38.09 6.21
N MET A 160 4.72 -37.21 5.87
CA MET A 160 4.71 -36.56 4.55
C MET A 160 5.68 -35.39 4.48
N GLU A 161 5.94 -34.71 5.60
CA GLU A 161 6.98 -33.67 5.66
C GLU A 161 8.37 -34.28 5.44
N ILE A 162 8.68 -35.42 6.06
CA ILE A 162 9.95 -36.13 5.87
C ILE A 162 10.09 -36.63 4.43
N LYS A 163 9.04 -37.21 3.83
CA LYS A 163 9.09 -37.65 2.43
C LYS A 163 9.36 -36.51 1.46
N LYS A 164 8.70 -35.35 1.64
CA LYS A 164 8.96 -34.16 0.82
C LYS A 164 10.38 -33.63 1.00
N ILE A 165 10.93 -33.66 2.22
CA ILE A 165 12.32 -33.27 2.49
C ILE A 165 13.29 -34.22 1.78
N LEU A 166 13.05 -35.53 1.83
CA LEU A 166 13.85 -36.54 1.12
C LEU A 166 13.78 -36.36 -0.40
N GLU A 167 12.60 -36.11 -0.94
CA GLU A 167 12.39 -35.85 -2.38
C GLU A 167 13.11 -34.58 -2.84
N ILE A 168 13.01 -33.47 -2.08
CA ILE A 168 13.74 -32.23 -2.35
C ILE A 168 15.26 -32.43 -2.29
N LEU A 169 15.74 -33.27 -1.37
CA LEU A 169 17.15 -33.63 -1.25
C LEU A 169 17.60 -34.69 -2.27
N GLY A 170 16.68 -35.24 -3.06
CA GLY A 170 16.94 -36.30 -4.04
C GLY A 170 17.33 -37.64 -3.41
N LEU A 171 16.88 -37.90 -2.18
CA LEU A 171 17.17 -39.10 -1.40
C LEU A 171 15.99 -40.07 -1.41
N ASP A 172 16.27 -41.37 -1.24
CA ASP A 172 15.25 -42.42 -1.20
C ASP A 172 14.34 -42.29 0.03
N GLU A 173 13.10 -42.78 -0.06
CA GLU A 173 12.11 -42.73 1.02
C GLU A 173 12.55 -43.46 2.31
N ASN A 174 13.57 -44.32 2.25
CA ASN A 174 14.16 -45.02 3.40
C ASN A 174 15.55 -44.50 3.79
N ALA A 175 15.97 -43.34 3.27
CA ALA A 175 17.26 -42.76 3.61
C ALA A 175 17.37 -42.50 5.13
N THR A 176 18.53 -42.82 5.70
CA THR A 176 18.76 -42.67 7.12
C THR A 176 19.08 -41.21 7.47
N GLU A 177 18.94 -40.82 8.73
CA GLU A 177 19.28 -39.46 9.19
C GLU A 177 20.73 -39.07 8.84
N GLU A 178 21.65 -40.04 8.79
CA GLU A 178 23.04 -39.86 8.41
C GLU A 178 23.19 -39.51 6.91
N ASP A 179 22.37 -40.10 6.04
CA ASP A 179 22.35 -39.80 4.60
C ASP A 179 21.82 -38.38 4.31
N VAL A 180 20.83 -37.94 5.09
CA VAL A 180 20.27 -36.57 5.02
C VAL A 180 21.30 -35.54 5.44
N LEU A 181 22.01 -35.79 6.55
CA LEU A 181 23.09 -34.91 7.02
C LEU A 181 24.23 -34.81 6.00
N ASN A 182 24.66 -35.93 5.44
CA ASN A 182 25.70 -35.97 4.42
C ASN A 182 25.30 -35.17 3.16
N LYS A 183 24.04 -35.28 2.71
CA LYS A 183 23.54 -34.52 1.55
C LYS A 183 23.46 -33.02 1.82
N ILE A 184 23.07 -32.62 3.03
CA ILE A 184 23.07 -31.22 3.46
C ILE A 184 24.50 -30.67 3.54
N GLU A 185 25.48 -31.48 3.97
CA GLU A 185 26.89 -31.09 3.97
C GLU A 185 27.45 -30.94 2.55
N GLU A 186 27.14 -31.84 1.62
CA GLU A 186 27.48 -31.71 0.20
C GLU A 186 26.91 -30.41 -0.42
N LEU A 187 25.67 -30.05 -0.07
CA LEU A 187 25.01 -28.80 -0.49
C LEU A 187 25.62 -27.55 0.15
N LYS A 188 26.28 -27.67 1.32
CA LYS A 188 27.03 -26.57 1.94
C LYS A 188 28.40 -26.38 1.29
N VAL A 189 29.02 -27.45 0.80
CA VAL A 189 30.32 -27.38 0.09
C VAL A 189 30.13 -26.74 -1.29
N THR A 190 29.06 -27.07 -2.01
CA THR A 190 28.73 -26.45 -3.31
C THR A 190 28.39 -24.96 -3.24
N LYS A 191 28.00 -24.43 -2.07
CA LYS A 191 27.78 -22.98 -1.86
C LYS A 191 29.04 -22.20 -1.44
N LYS A 192 30.16 -22.88 -1.18
CA LYS A 192 31.42 -22.19 -0.83
C LYS A 192 32.28 -21.81 -2.04
N ASP A 193 31.94 -22.33 -3.22
CA ASP A 193 32.65 -22.05 -4.47
C ASP A 193 31.93 -21.02 -5.37
N GLU A 194 30.86 -20.37 -4.89
CA GLU A 194 30.13 -19.30 -5.61
C GLU A 194 30.57 -17.88 -5.18
N GLU A 195 31.77 -17.70 -4.63
CA GLU A 195 32.34 -16.36 -4.38
C GLU A 195 33.19 -15.82 -5.54
N ASP A 196 33.37 -16.56 -6.63
CA ASP A 196 33.95 -16.05 -7.87
C ASP A 196 33.27 -16.71 -9.07
N LEU A 197 32.44 -15.96 -9.78
CA LEU A 197 32.32 -15.94 -11.24
C LEU A 197 31.22 -14.95 -11.64
N SER A 198 31.66 -13.77 -12.08
CA SER A 198 31.08 -13.15 -13.26
C SER A 198 30.84 -14.21 -14.33
N ASP A 199 29.60 -14.43 -14.75
CA ASP A 199 29.23 -14.72 -16.14
C ASP A 199 27.71 -14.79 -16.31
N GLU A 200 27.20 -13.80 -17.06
CA GLU A 200 26.10 -13.89 -18.02
C GLU A 200 24.96 -14.89 -17.78
N MET A 201 23.97 -14.51 -16.96
CA MET A 201 22.63 -15.07 -17.11
C MET A 201 21.84 -14.18 -18.07
N GLN A 202 21.76 -14.61 -19.34
CA GLN A 202 20.92 -14.03 -20.39
C GLN A 202 19.46 -13.92 -19.92
N LEU A 203 19.10 -12.77 -19.33
CA LEU A 203 17.73 -12.42 -18.95
C LEU A 203 16.91 -11.83 -20.11
N SER A 204 17.56 -11.59 -21.26
CA SER A 204 16.95 -11.02 -22.47
C SER A 204 15.93 -11.92 -23.18
N SER A 205 15.74 -13.17 -22.73
CA SER A 205 14.96 -14.18 -23.46
C SER A 205 13.65 -14.60 -22.77
N ASN A 206 13.42 -14.21 -21.51
CA ASN A 206 12.18 -14.54 -20.81
C ASN A 206 11.14 -13.42 -20.98
N LYS A 207 10.36 -13.54 -22.05
CA LYS A 207 9.28 -12.61 -22.42
C LYS A 207 8.32 -12.34 -21.26
N GLU A 208 8.03 -13.35 -20.45
CA GLU A 208 7.18 -13.26 -19.27
C GLU A 208 7.76 -12.36 -18.17
N VAL A 209 9.09 -12.37 -17.99
CA VAL A 209 9.75 -11.52 -16.97
C VAL A 209 9.71 -10.05 -17.40
N ILE A 210 9.90 -9.76 -18.69
CA ILE A 210 9.80 -8.39 -19.23
C ILE A 210 8.37 -7.85 -19.09
N GLU A 211 7.36 -8.69 -19.35
CA GLU A 211 5.94 -8.33 -19.22
C GLU A 211 5.55 -8.08 -17.76
N ILE A 212 5.97 -8.95 -16.83
CA ILE A 212 5.75 -8.78 -15.38
C ILE A 212 6.43 -7.51 -14.85
N LEU A 213 7.61 -7.16 -15.39
CA LEU A 213 8.34 -5.94 -15.06
C LEU A 213 7.78 -4.68 -15.74
N GLY A 214 6.81 -4.83 -16.65
CA GLY A 214 6.21 -3.71 -17.39
C GLY A 214 7.18 -3.00 -18.35
N LEU A 215 8.26 -3.66 -18.74
CA LEU A 215 9.29 -3.13 -19.63
C LEU A 215 8.94 -3.45 -21.10
N LYS A 216 9.50 -2.68 -22.04
CA LYS A 216 9.34 -2.96 -23.48
C LYS A 216 10.11 -4.24 -23.85
N GLU A 217 9.64 -5.00 -24.84
CA GLU A 217 10.30 -6.23 -25.34
C GLU A 217 11.77 -6.01 -25.78
N SER A 218 12.16 -4.76 -26.04
CA SER A 218 13.53 -4.35 -26.39
C SER A 218 14.37 -3.83 -25.20
N ALA A 219 13.92 -4.05 -23.96
CA ALA A 219 14.61 -3.54 -22.77
C ALA A 219 15.99 -4.19 -22.63
N THR A 220 16.98 -3.38 -22.25
CA THR A 220 18.35 -3.87 -22.06
C THR A 220 18.48 -4.62 -20.74
N ASN A 221 19.50 -5.48 -20.63
CA ASN A 221 19.74 -6.23 -19.39
C ASN A 221 19.98 -5.32 -18.18
N GLU A 222 20.49 -4.10 -18.39
CA GLU A 222 20.65 -3.08 -17.34
C GLU A 222 19.30 -2.54 -16.85
N GLU A 223 18.37 -2.26 -17.75
CA GLU A 223 17.01 -1.78 -17.41
C GLU A 223 16.22 -2.85 -16.64
N ILE A 224 16.37 -4.11 -17.03
CA ILE A 224 15.77 -5.27 -16.35
C ILE A 224 16.32 -5.40 -14.92
N ASN A 225 17.64 -5.27 -14.75
CA ASN A 225 18.28 -5.33 -13.43
C ASN A 225 17.89 -4.16 -12.53
N ILE A 226 17.74 -2.95 -13.07
CA ILE A 226 17.25 -1.78 -12.33
C ILE A 226 15.80 -1.99 -11.88
N ALA A 227 14.93 -2.54 -12.74
CA ALA A 227 13.54 -2.85 -12.38
C ALA A 227 13.44 -3.95 -11.31
N LEU A 228 14.30 -4.97 -11.38
CA LEU A 228 14.42 -6.03 -10.36
C LEU A 228 14.95 -5.50 -9.01
N LEU A 229 15.92 -4.58 -9.04
CA LEU A 229 16.41 -3.89 -7.85
C LEU A 229 15.32 -3.04 -7.20
N ASN A 230 14.50 -2.36 -8.00
CA ASN A 230 13.36 -1.59 -7.51
C ASN A 230 12.27 -2.49 -6.91
N LEU A 231 12.02 -3.68 -7.46
CA LEU A 231 11.11 -4.67 -6.88
C LEU A 231 11.61 -5.27 -5.58
N LYS A 232 12.91 -5.59 -5.48
CA LYS A 232 13.52 -6.10 -4.24
C LYS A 232 13.50 -5.07 -3.10
N ASN A 233 13.50 -3.77 -3.44
CA ASN A 233 13.49 -2.67 -2.48
C ASN A 233 12.09 -2.11 -2.18
N ASN A 234 11.00 -2.73 -2.67
CA ASN A 234 9.75 -1.98 -2.87
C ASN A 234 8.99 -1.65 -1.58
N THR A 235 9.20 -0.43 -1.09
CA THR A 235 8.25 0.37 -0.29
C THR A 235 7.39 1.20 -1.23
N VAL A 236 6.66 0.56 -2.13
CA VAL A 236 5.56 1.23 -2.86
C VAL A 236 4.43 0.22 -2.96
N SER A 237 3.37 0.48 -2.23
CA SER A 237 2.17 -0.35 -2.27
C SER A 237 1.63 -0.37 -3.71
N LYS A 238 1.06 -1.50 -4.15
CA LYS A 238 0.38 -1.62 -5.45
C LYS A 238 -0.64 -0.48 -5.68
N THR A 239 -1.21 0.05 -4.60
CA THR A 239 -2.12 1.21 -4.61
C THR A 239 -1.41 2.53 -4.94
N GLU A 240 -0.22 2.76 -4.38
CA GLU A 240 0.59 3.96 -4.66
C GLU A 240 1.17 3.93 -6.08
N PHE A 241 1.57 2.75 -6.57
CA PHE A 241 2.01 2.60 -7.95
C PHE A 241 0.88 2.87 -8.95
N LEU A 242 -0.33 2.36 -8.68
CA LEU A 242 -1.51 2.64 -9.49
C LEU A 242 -1.91 4.12 -9.43
N ALA A 243 -1.87 4.75 -8.25
CA ALA A 243 -2.15 6.16 -8.08
C ALA A 243 -1.12 7.05 -8.81
N LEU A 244 0.17 6.72 -8.72
CA LEU A 244 1.22 7.44 -9.42
C LEU A 244 1.09 7.27 -10.95
N LYS A 245 0.73 6.07 -11.42
CA LYS A 245 0.45 5.81 -12.84
C LYS A 245 -0.73 6.65 -13.34
N GLU A 246 -1.80 6.75 -12.55
CA GLU A 246 -2.93 7.63 -12.87
C GLU A 246 -2.55 9.12 -12.87
N GLU A 247 -1.69 9.55 -11.95
CA GLU A 247 -1.20 10.93 -11.87
C GLU A 247 -0.31 11.28 -13.07
N MET A 248 0.58 10.38 -13.46
CA MET A 248 1.42 10.53 -14.65
C MET A 248 0.56 10.62 -15.92
N ALA A 249 -0.44 9.76 -16.06
CA ALA A 249 -1.36 9.81 -17.20
C ALA A 249 -2.13 11.13 -17.27
N LYS A 250 -2.58 11.69 -16.13
CA LYS A 250 -3.21 13.02 -16.07
C LYS A 250 -2.26 14.13 -16.50
N LYS A 251 -1.01 14.13 -16.01
CA LYS A 251 0.00 15.13 -16.38
C LYS A 251 0.34 15.09 -17.87
N GLU A 252 0.49 13.91 -18.45
CA GLU A 252 0.72 13.75 -19.88
C GLU A 252 -0.44 14.29 -20.72
N ILE A 253 -1.68 14.01 -20.30
CA ILE A 253 -2.88 14.54 -20.95
C ILE A 253 -2.92 16.07 -20.84
N ASP A 254 -2.60 16.63 -19.68
CA ASP A 254 -2.58 18.09 -19.48
C ASP A 254 -1.58 18.80 -20.40
N VAL A 255 -0.38 18.24 -20.56
CA VAL A 255 0.64 18.79 -21.49
C VAL A 255 0.13 18.80 -22.93
N ILE A 256 -0.60 17.75 -23.34
CA ILE A 256 -1.16 17.65 -24.69
C ILE A 256 -2.30 18.65 -24.87
N LEU A 257 -3.16 18.83 -23.86
CA LEU A 257 -4.22 19.83 -23.89
C LEU A 257 -3.66 21.25 -23.94
N ASP A 258 -2.58 21.55 -23.20
CA ASP A 258 -1.91 22.85 -23.25
C ASP A 258 -1.34 23.15 -24.64
N ASN A 259 -0.71 22.16 -25.27
CA ASN A 259 -0.22 22.30 -26.63
C ASN A 259 -1.38 22.46 -27.63
N ALA A 260 -2.47 21.71 -27.47
CA ALA A 260 -3.65 21.85 -28.31
C ALA A 260 -4.38 23.19 -28.13
N LEU A 261 -4.33 23.80 -26.94
CA LEU A 261 -4.80 25.16 -26.68
C LEU A 261 -3.92 26.19 -27.37
N LYS A 262 -2.59 26.05 -27.29
CA LYS A 262 -1.62 26.93 -27.97
C LYS A 262 -1.74 26.84 -29.50
N ASP A 263 -1.93 25.64 -30.01
CA ASP A 263 -2.14 25.38 -31.44
C ASP A 263 -3.52 25.88 -31.90
N GLY A 264 -4.42 26.25 -30.99
CA GLY A 264 -5.78 26.70 -31.27
C GLY A 264 -6.68 25.59 -31.78
N LYS A 265 -6.33 24.32 -31.56
CA LYS A 265 -7.17 23.17 -31.93
C LYS A 265 -8.36 23.02 -30.99
N ILE A 266 -8.17 23.32 -29.70
CA ILE A 266 -9.24 23.34 -28.69
C ILE A 266 -9.37 24.75 -28.10
N VAL A 267 -10.55 25.09 -27.59
CA VAL A 267 -10.75 26.34 -26.83
C VAL A 267 -10.71 26.06 -25.31
N PRO A 268 -10.39 27.06 -24.46
CA PRO A 268 -10.32 26.88 -23.00
C PRO A 268 -11.57 26.22 -22.40
N ALA A 269 -12.76 26.56 -22.89
CA ALA A 269 -14.03 25.99 -22.45
C ALA A 269 -14.17 24.48 -22.72
N GLN A 270 -13.44 23.95 -23.71
CA GLN A 270 -13.46 22.54 -24.08
C GLN A 270 -12.45 21.70 -23.28
N ARG A 271 -11.51 22.33 -22.57
CA ARG A 271 -10.41 21.65 -21.88
C ARG A 271 -10.88 20.54 -20.95
N TYR A 272 -11.87 20.83 -20.09
CA TYR A 272 -12.39 19.87 -19.13
C TYR A 272 -13.02 18.65 -19.81
N SER A 273 -13.82 18.87 -20.85
CA SER A 273 -14.49 17.80 -21.60
C SER A 273 -13.48 16.91 -22.33
N PHE A 274 -12.44 17.50 -22.92
CA PHE A 274 -11.37 16.76 -23.60
C PHE A 274 -10.48 16.01 -22.62
N MET A 275 -10.22 16.55 -21.42
CA MET A 275 -9.50 15.84 -20.38
C MET A 275 -10.27 14.60 -19.90
N LYS A 276 -11.59 14.75 -19.68
CA LYS A 276 -12.44 13.61 -19.33
C LYS A 276 -12.43 12.55 -20.41
N LEU A 277 -12.51 12.95 -21.68
CA LEU A 277 -12.46 12.03 -22.82
C LEU A 277 -11.12 11.27 -22.88
N ALA A 278 -10.00 11.97 -22.74
CA ALA A 278 -8.66 11.38 -22.79
C ALA A 278 -8.40 10.37 -21.65
N LEU A 279 -9.01 10.59 -20.47
CA LEU A 279 -8.95 9.66 -19.35
C LEU A 279 -9.83 8.41 -19.55
N SER A 280 -10.93 8.53 -20.30
CA SER A 280 -11.82 7.40 -20.59
C SER A 280 -11.43 6.61 -21.83
N ASP A 281 -10.95 7.27 -22.88
CA ASP A 281 -10.56 6.67 -24.16
C ASP A 281 -9.49 7.54 -24.85
N ARG A 282 -8.24 7.13 -24.67
CA ARG A 282 -7.09 7.86 -25.19
C ARG A 282 -7.02 7.82 -26.72
N THR A 283 -7.40 6.71 -27.33
CA THR A 283 -7.34 6.52 -28.79
C THR A 283 -8.33 7.43 -29.48
N ALA A 284 -9.57 7.50 -28.97
CA ALA A 284 -10.58 8.41 -29.49
C ALA A 284 -10.16 9.88 -29.32
N PHE A 285 -9.57 10.23 -28.17
CA PHE A 285 -9.03 11.58 -27.96
C PHE A 285 -7.95 11.95 -28.96
N ASP A 286 -6.95 11.09 -29.18
CA ASP A 286 -5.84 11.36 -30.10
C ASP A 286 -6.33 11.46 -31.56
N GLU A 287 -7.30 10.63 -31.95
CA GLU A 287 -7.92 10.68 -33.28
C GLU A 287 -8.71 11.99 -33.50
N ILE A 288 -9.49 12.41 -32.51
CA ILE A 288 -10.21 13.69 -32.55
C ILE A 288 -9.21 14.84 -32.65
N LEU A 289 -8.17 14.88 -31.80
CA LEU A 289 -7.16 15.94 -31.79
C LEU A 289 -6.37 16.03 -33.10
N LYS A 290 -6.12 14.89 -33.75
CA LYS A 290 -5.44 14.81 -35.06
C LYS A 290 -6.32 15.37 -36.17
N ASN A 291 -7.62 15.11 -36.13
CA ASN A 291 -8.58 15.56 -37.14
C ASN A 291 -9.15 16.97 -36.86
N GLN A 292 -8.92 17.51 -35.66
CA GLN A 292 -9.43 18.81 -35.27
C GLN A 292 -8.69 19.95 -35.97
N LYS A 293 -9.44 20.74 -36.73
CA LYS A 293 -8.95 21.95 -37.39
C LYS A 293 -8.78 23.07 -36.36
N ARG A 294 -7.87 24.00 -36.65
CA ARG A 294 -7.66 25.20 -35.84
C ARG A 294 -8.98 25.97 -35.74
N ASN A 295 -9.47 26.18 -34.52
CA ASN A 295 -10.64 27.01 -34.27
C ASN A 295 -10.26 28.46 -34.62
N SER A 296 -11.08 29.11 -35.45
CA SER A 296 -10.89 30.53 -35.72
C SER A 296 -11.13 31.32 -34.42
N PRO A 297 -10.19 32.19 -34.02
CA PRO A 297 -10.32 32.97 -32.80
C PRO A 297 -11.53 33.91 -32.95
N LEU A 298 -12.57 33.65 -32.16
CA LEU A 298 -13.64 34.62 -31.94
C LEU A 298 -13.08 35.74 -31.06
N GLY A 299 -12.61 36.81 -31.70
CA GLY A 299 -12.49 38.14 -31.07
C GLY A 299 -11.34 38.36 -30.08
N ILE A 300 -10.11 37.95 -30.40
CA ILE A 300 -8.91 38.39 -29.65
C ILE A 300 -7.96 39.09 -30.64
N SER A 301 -7.63 40.36 -30.38
CA SER A 301 -6.65 41.12 -31.15
C SER A 301 -5.26 40.46 -31.03
N TYR A 302 -4.64 40.14 -32.16
CA TYR A 302 -3.29 39.54 -32.23
C TYR A 302 -2.17 40.60 -32.21
N SER A 303 -2.47 41.88 -31.92
CA SER A 303 -1.49 42.98 -32.01
C SER A 303 -0.32 42.87 -31.03
N ASP A 304 -0.50 42.19 -29.90
CA ASP A 304 0.39 42.39 -28.75
C ASP A 304 1.62 41.46 -28.75
N ASN A 305 1.63 40.41 -29.59
CA ASN A 305 2.70 39.41 -29.64
C ASN A 305 3.48 39.39 -30.97
N LEU A 306 3.36 40.42 -31.80
CA LEU A 306 4.08 40.50 -33.07
C LEU A 306 5.48 41.10 -32.88
N THR A 307 6.45 40.52 -33.60
CA THR A 307 7.78 41.13 -33.76
C THR A 307 7.65 42.48 -34.49
N GLU A 308 8.64 43.36 -34.35
CA GLU A 308 8.60 44.69 -35.01
C GLU A 308 8.46 44.59 -36.54
N GLU A 309 8.97 43.53 -37.17
CA GLU A 309 8.73 43.22 -38.59
C GLU A 309 7.27 42.81 -38.86
N GLY A 310 6.68 41.97 -38.00
CA GLY A 310 5.29 41.54 -38.14
C GLY A 310 4.28 42.67 -37.92
N LYS A 311 4.60 43.63 -37.04
CA LYS A 311 3.80 44.86 -36.87
C LYS A 311 3.82 45.73 -38.13
N LYS A 312 5.00 45.83 -38.76
CA LYS A 312 5.18 46.63 -39.98
C LYS A 312 4.46 46.01 -41.19
N GLU A 313 4.51 44.69 -41.36
CA GLU A 313 3.73 44.00 -42.39
C GLU A 313 2.22 44.17 -42.20
N LEU A 314 1.73 44.13 -40.96
CA LEU A 314 0.32 44.36 -40.65
C LEU A 314 -0.12 45.79 -40.93
N GLU A 315 0.74 46.77 -40.64
CA GLU A 315 0.50 48.18 -40.97
C GLU A 315 0.45 48.39 -42.50
N ASP A 316 1.37 47.76 -43.25
CA ASP A 316 1.40 47.81 -44.71
C ASP A 316 0.16 47.15 -45.35
N ILE A 317 -0.31 46.02 -44.79
CA ILE A 317 -1.56 45.37 -45.21
C ILE A 317 -2.77 46.24 -44.89
N GLY A 318 -2.80 46.88 -43.72
CA GLY A 318 -3.88 47.78 -43.30
C GLY A 318 -4.00 49.00 -44.21
N ILE A 319 -2.88 49.62 -44.57
CA ILE A 319 -2.82 50.75 -45.50
C ILE A 319 -3.30 50.33 -46.90
N LYS A 320 -2.91 49.15 -47.36
CA LYS A 320 -3.32 48.63 -48.67
C LYS A 320 -4.81 48.35 -48.74
N ALA A 321 -5.38 47.73 -47.69
CA ALA A 321 -6.82 47.52 -47.58
C ALA A 321 -7.59 48.85 -47.57
N CYS A 322 -7.12 49.86 -46.85
CA CYS A 322 -7.76 51.18 -46.84
C CYS A 322 -7.78 51.82 -48.23
N LYS A 323 -6.71 51.65 -49.01
CA LYS A 323 -6.62 52.15 -50.38
C LYS A 323 -7.62 51.48 -51.32
N ASP A 324 -7.87 50.19 -51.15
CA ASP A 324 -8.87 49.44 -51.93
C ASP A 324 -10.31 49.91 -51.62
N PHE A 325 -10.55 50.47 -50.44
CA PHE A 325 -11.81 51.10 -50.05
C PHE A 325 -11.84 52.63 -50.27
N GLY A 326 -10.83 53.20 -50.94
CA GLY A 326 -10.78 54.62 -51.28
C GLY A 326 -10.47 55.56 -50.11
N LEU A 327 -9.97 55.04 -48.99
CA LEU A 327 -9.54 55.80 -47.83
C LEU A 327 -8.06 56.18 -47.95
N THR A 328 -7.69 57.34 -47.41
CA THR A 328 -6.31 57.83 -47.48
C THR A 328 -5.46 57.25 -46.34
N GLU A 329 -4.14 57.26 -46.50
CA GLU A 329 -3.22 56.79 -45.45
C GLU A 329 -3.33 57.65 -44.18
N GLU A 330 -3.69 58.92 -44.31
CA GLU A 330 -3.96 59.81 -43.16
C GLU A 330 -5.21 59.38 -42.38
N ASP A 331 -6.24 58.88 -43.06
CA ASP A 331 -7.44 58.36 -42.41
C ASP A 331 -7.14 57.10 -41.60
N TYR A 332 -6.31 56.20 -42.13
CA TYR A 332 -5.90 54.99 -41.41
C TYR A 332 -5.20 55.33 -40.09
N LYS A 333 -4.21 56.25 -40.11
CA LYS A 333 -3.48 56.67 -38.91
C LYS A 333 -4.37 57.38 -37.88
N LYS A 334 -5.40 58.11 -38.35
CA LYS A 334 -6.35 58.82 -37.48
C LYS A 334 -7.27 57.91 -36.69
N TYR A 335 -7.70 56.79 -37.27
CA TYR A 335 -8.68 55.89 -36.64
C TYR A 335 -8.09 54.61 -36.07
N TYR A 336 -6.86 54.21 -36.45
CA TYR A 336 -6.24 52.97 -35.99
C TYR A 336 -5.48 53.09 -34.66
N ARG A 337 -5.00 54.28 -34.28
CA ARG A 337 -4.41 54.52 -32.94
C ARG A 337 -5.43 55.14 -32.00
N LYS A 338 -6.22 54.31 -31.32
CA LYS A 338 -6.81 54.66 -30.03
C LYS A 338 -7.25 53.41 -29.30
N GLU A 339 -6.33 52.89 -28.49
CA GLU A 339 -6.57 52.33 -27.17
C GLU A 339 -5.17 52.21 -26.53
N GLU A 340 -4.88 53.11 -25.58
CA GLU A 340 -3.72 53.04 -24.67
C GLU A 340 -4.04 52.09 -23.51
#